data_AF-A0A972U3T5-F1
#
_entry.id   AF-A0A972U3T5-F1
#
_cell.length_a   1.000
_cell.length_b   1.000
_cell.length_c   1.000
_cell.angle_alpha   90.00
_cell.angle_beta   90.00
_cell.angle_gamma   90.00
#
_symmetry.space_group_name_H-M   'P 1'
#
loop_
_entity.id
_entity.type
_entity.pdbx_description
1 polymer ?
#
loop_
_entity_poly.entity_id
_entity_poly.type
_entity_poly.pdbx_seq_one_letter_code
_entity_poly.pdbx_strand_id
1 'polypeptide(L)'
;MNDIENSENGGIDLRSCWQRPDSQIHADAVAFWASQQLLPEDVDPLMRAKELIAVAYSGDRLVGVTTGVVGPLAQLRRDFVFLRCSVDANARRSGIAYQLTDHAIQALAGWAHTDPGNQVAGVAAIVESPEH
;
A
#
# COMPACT_ATOMS: atom_id res chain seq x y z
N MET A 1 30.98 6.69 3.84
CA MET A 1 30.00 5.88 4.59
C MET A 1 29.53 4.84 3.60
N ASN A 2 29.92 3.58 3.82
CA ASN A 2 29.90 2.54 2.79
C ASN A 2 28.47 2.25 2.34
N ASP A 3 28.24 2.39 1.03
CA ASP A 3 27.11 1.83 0.32
C ASP A 3 27.20 0.31 0.41
N ILE A 4 26.26 -0.28 1.14
CA ILE A 4 26.12 -1.72 1.21
C ILE A 4 25.57 -2.19 -0.14
N GLU A 5 26.34 -3.07 -0.74
CA GLU A 5 26.08 -3.83 -1.96
C GLU A 5 24.63 -4.34 -2.01
N ASN A 6 23.88 -3.85 -3.00
CA ASN A 6 22.63 -4.46 -3.43
C ASN A 6 23.00 -5.77 -4.15
N SER A 7 23.13 -6.85 -3.38
CA SER A 7 23.49 -8.18 -3.87
C SER A 7 22.48 -8.67 -4.91
N GLU A 8 22.98 -9.31 -5.97
CA GLU A 8 22.21 -10.09 -6.93
C GLU A 8 21.47 -11.25 -6.23
N ASN A 9 20.26 -10.99 -5.72
CA ASN A 9 19.29 -11.97 -5.21
C ASN A 9 17.92 -11.29 -4.98
N GLY A 10 16.97 -11.45 -5.92
CA GLY A 10 15.53 -11.32 -5.68
C GLY A 10 15.02 -10.16 -4.79
N GLY A 11 15.55 -8.94 -4.98
CA GLY A 11 15.17 -7.76 -4.18
C GLY A 11 13.69 -7.39 -4.30
N ILE A 12 13.20 -6.64 -3.32
CA ILE A 12 11.84 -6.05 -3.34
C ILE A 12 11.90 -4.66 -3.95
N ASP A 13 11.16 -4.47 -5.04
CA ASP A 13 10.98 -3.18 -5.71
C ASP A 13 9.69 -2.51 -5.19
N LEU A 14 9.83 -1.34 -4.56
CA LEU A 14 8.74 -0.57 -3.97
C LEU A 14 8.39 0.61 -4.89
N ARG A 15 7.13 0.70 -5.29
CA ARG A 15 6.65 1.79 -6.16
C ARG A 15 5.47 2.51 -5.52
N SER A 16 5.50 3.83 -5.56
CA SER A 16 4.37 4.69 -5.16
C SER A 16 3.40 4.90 -6.32
N CYS A 17 2.10 4.78 -6.06
CA CYS A 17 1.02 4.93 -7.04
C CYS A 17 -0.10 5.89 -6.58
N TRP A 18 0.00 6.46 -5.37
CA TRP A 18 -0.96 7.44 -4.87
C TRP A 18 -1.12 8.64 -5.82
N GLN A 19 -2.36 8.88 -6.27
CA GLN A 19 -2.71 9.96 -7.22
C GLN A 19 -1.91 9.92 -8.54
N ARG A 20 -1.34 8.76 -8.88
CA ARG A 20 -0.54 8.54 -10.10
C ARG A 20 -1.01 7.23 -10.76
N PRO A 21 -2.13 7.26 -11.49
CA PRO A 21 -2.71 6.06 -12.07
C PRO A 21 -1.76 5.43 -13.07
N ASP A 22 -1.54 4.13 -12.91
CA ASP A 22 -0.73 3.30 -13.79
C ASP A 22 -1.55 2.05 -14.15
N SER A 23 -1.86 1.90 -15.44
CA SER A 23 -2.73 0.82 -15.91
C SER A 23 -2.15 -0.57 -15.69
N GLN A 24 -0.82 -0.71 -15.72
CA GLN A 24 -0.16 -1.98 -15.48
C GLN A 24 -0.23 -2.34 -14.00
N ILE A 25 0.11 -1.40 -13.10
CA ILE A 25 0.00 -1.60 -11.65
C ILE A 25 -1.43 -1.94 -11.25
N HIS A 26 -2.43 -1.28 -11.85
CA HIS A 26 -3.84 -1.59 -11.59
C HIS A 26 -4.20 -3.01 -12.02
N ALA A 27 -3.80 -3.44 -13.21
CA ALA A 27 -4.04 -4.80 -13.69
C ALA A 27 -3.38 -5.85 -12.78
N ASP A 28 -2.14 -5.61 -12.36
CA ASP A 28 -1.40 -6.49 -11.47
C ASP A 28 -2.07 -6.57 -10.09
N ALA A 29 -2.55 -5.45 -9.54
CA ALA A 29 -3.25 -5.42 -8.27
C ALA A 29 -4.58 -6.20 -8.32
N VAL A 30 -5.33 -6.08 -9.41
CA VAL A 30 -6.55 -6.85 -9.64
C VAL A 30 -6.24 -8.36 -9.68
N ALA A 31 -5.19 -8.76 -10.41
CA ALA A 31 -4.75 -10.15 -10.46
C ALA A 31 -4.30 -10.66 -9.09
N PHE A 32 -3.54 -9.85 -8.33
CA PHE A 32 -3.09 -10.16 -6.98
C PHE A 32 -4.28 -10.41 -6.04
N TRP A 33 -5.25 -9.50 -5.99
CA TRP A 33 -6.43 -9.66 -5.14
C TRP A 33 -7.27 -10.88 -5.51
N ALA A 34 -7.46 -11.14 -6.80
CA ALA A 34 -8.21 -12.30 -7.29
C ALA A 34 -7.52 -13.61 -6.88
N SER A 35 -6.19 -13.70 -7.03
CA SER A 35 -5.43 -14.91 -6.69
C SER A 35 -5.47 -15.26 -5.20
N GLN A 36 -5.68 -14.26 -4.35
CA GLN A 36 -5.65 -14.39 -2.88
C GLN A 36 -7.05 -14.28 -2.24
N GLN A 37 -8.11 -14.10 -3.04
CA GLN A 37 -9.49 -13.88 -2.58
C GLN A 37 -9.61 -12.76 -1.52
N LEU A 38 -8.86 -11.66 -1.72
CA LEU A 38 -8.73 -10.59 -0.72
C LEU A 38 -9.85 -9.55 -0.75
N LEU A 39 -10.63 -9.49 -1.82
CA LEU A 39 -11.73 -8.54 -1.95
C LEU A 39 -13.06 -9.23 -1.64
N PRO A 40 -13.93 -8.59 -0.84
CA PRO A 40 -15.34 -8.99 -0.74
C PRO A 40 -16.02 -9.01 -2.12
N GLU A 41 -17.05 -9.84 -2.27
CA GLU A 41 -17.78 -10.03 -3.54
C GLU A 41 -18.44 -8.75 -4.08
N ASP A 42 -18.79 -7.81 -3.20
CA ASP A 42 -19.44 -6.54 -3.53
C ASP A 42 -18.45 -5.41 -3.88
N VAL A 43 -17.14 -5.67 -3.83
CA VAL A 43 -16.10 -4.68 -4.12
C VAL A 43 -15.61 -4.81 -5.56
N ASP A 44 -15.81 -3.75 -6.35
CA ASP A 44 -15.21 -3.62 -7.69
C ASP A 44 -13.66 -3.47 -7.58
N PRO A 45 -12.87 -4.42 -8.11
CA PRO A 45 -11.42 -4.36 -8.07
C PRO A 45 -10.84 -3.13 -8.78
N LEU A 46 -11.47 -2.61 -9.83
CA LEU A 46 -10.99 -1.43 -10.55
C LEU A 46 -11.21 -0.14 -9.76
N MET A 47 -12.30 -0.08 -8.99
CA MET A 47 -12.50 1.01 -8.04
C MET A 47 -11.50 0.93 -6.90
N ARG A 48 -11.23 -0.26 -6.37
CA ARG A 48 -10.19 -0.46 -5.35
C ARG A 48 -8.79 -0.11 -5.84
N ALA A 49 -8.48 -0.34 -7.12
CA ALA A 49 -7.19 0.04 -7.71
C ALA A 49 -6.92 1.56 -7.64
N LYS A 50 -7.96 2.40 -7.68
CA LYS A 50 -7.83 3.86 -7.52
C LYS A 50 -7.43 4.28 -6.11
N GLU A 51 -7.57 3.39 -5.12
CA GLU A 51 -7.16 3.62 -3.74
C GLU A 51 -5.69 3.25 -3.49
N LEU A 52 -4.96 2.72 -4.48
CA LEU A 52 -3.59 2.26 -4.29
C LEU A 52 -2.65 3.41 -3.88
N ILE A 53 -1.85 3.16 -2.84
CA ILE A 53 -0.83 4.10 -2.36
C ILE A 53 0.56 3.66 -2.81
N ALA A 54 0.91 2.40 -2.54
CA ALA A 54 2.17 1.80 -2.93
C ALA A 54 2.02 0.30 -3.21
N VAL A 55 2.97 -0.23 -3.97
CA VAL A 55 3.06 -1.64 -4.36
C VAL A 55 4.47 -2.19 -4.19
N ALA A 56 4.58 -3.49 -3.95
CA ALA A 56 5.83 -4.22 -3.81
C ALA A 56 5.92 -5.34 -4.84
N TYR A 57 6.99 -5.36 -5.62
CA TYR A 57 7.30 -6.40 -6.59
C TYR A 57 8.52 -7.23 -6.15
N SER A 58 8.51 -8.52 -6.46
CA SER A 58 9.69 -9.39 -6.42
C SER A 58 9.91 -9.93 -7.84
N GLY A 59 10.92 -9.39 -8.52
CA GLY A 59 11.00 -9.50 -9.98
C GLY A 59 9.77 -8.87 -10.64
N ASP A 60 9.12 -9.59 -11.56
CA ASP A 60 7.89 -9.13 -12.24
C ASP A 60 6.60 -9.47 -11.47
N ARG A 61 6.71 -10.13 -10.32
CA ARG A 61 5.53 -10.55 -9.54
C ARG A 61 5.19 -9.51 -8.48
N LEU A 62 3.94 -9.04 -8.50
CA LEU A 62 3.39 -8.25 -7.41
C LEU A 62 3.20 -9.12 -6.16
N VAL A 63 3.82 -8.72 -5.05
CA VAL A 63 3.84 -9.46 -3.78
C VAL A 63 3.22 -8.69 -2.61
N GLY A 64 2.87 -7.42 -2.79
CA GLY A 64 2.12 -6.68 -1.80
C GLY A 64 1.60 -5.34 -2.30
N VAL A 65 0.53 -4.87 -1.67
CA VAL A 65 -0.11 -3.58 -1.98
C VAL A 65 -0.50 -2.86 -0.69
N THR A 66 -0.52 -1.53 -0.75
CA THR A 66 -1.24 -0.69 0.21
C THR A 66 -2.33 0.08 -0.51
N THR A 67 -3.48 0.21 0.14
CA THR A 67 -4.61 1.03 -0.32
C THR A 67 -5.00 2.03 0.76
N GLY A 68 -5.58 3.15 0.38
CA GLY A 68 -6.00 4.20 1.29
C GLY A 68 -7.26 4.91 0.84
N VAL A 69 -8.13 5.22 1.79
CA VAL A 69 -9.24 6.14 1.60
C VAL A 69 -9.12 7.29 2.58
N VAL A 70 -9.39 8.51 2.13
CA VAL A 70 -9.47 9.68 3.02
C VAL A 70 -10.84 9.70 3.66
N GLY A 71 -10.90 9.86 4.98
CA GLY A 71 -12.16 10.03 5.69
C GLY A 71 -11.97 10.59 7.10
N PRO A 72 -13.06 10.95 7.77
CA PRO A 72 -13.00 11.52 9.11
C PRO A 72 -12.75 10.45 10.17
N LEU A 73 -11.87 10.75 11.12
CA LEU A 73 -11.79 10.03 12.40
C LEU A 73 -12.42 10.92 13.48
N ALA A 74 -13.69 10.65 13.81
CA ALA A 74 -14.54 11.54 14.61
C ALA A 74 -13.93 11.93 15.96
N GLN A 75 -13.24 10.98 16.62
CA GLN A 75 -12.58 11.16 17.92
C GLN A 75 -11.49 12.24 17.86
N LEU A 76 -10.85 12.41 16.71
CA LEU A 76 -9.77 13.38 16.49
C LEU A 76 -10.24 14.62 15.72
N ARG A 77 -11.49 14.65 15.23
CA ARG A 77 -12.11 15.77 14.48
C ARG A 77 -11.26 16.23 13.29
N ARG A 78 -10.62 15.28 12.63
CA ARG A 78 -9.75 15.48 11.46
C ARG A 78 -9.91 14.33 10.49
N ASP A 79 -9.52 14.57 9.24
CA ASP A 79 -9.45 13.54 8.23
C ASP A 79 -8.13 12.76 8.33
N PHE A 80 -8.18 11.47 8.02
CA PHE A 80 -7.05 10.55 8.00
C PHE A 80 -7.10 9.74 6.71
N VAL A 81 -5.95 9.26 6.27
CA VAL A 81 -5.90 8.19 5.27
C VAL A 81 -6.01 6.86 6.01
N PHE A 82 -7.11 6.14 5.79
CA PHE A 82 -7.33 4.80 6.32
C PHE A 82 -6.60 3.80 5.44
N LEU A 83 -5.40 3.43 5.87
CA LEU A 83 -4.47 2.57 5.15
C LEU A 83 -4.76 1.10 5.44
N ARG A 84 -4.77 0.29 4.38
CA ARG A 84 -4.79 -1.17 4.43
C ARG A 84 -3.54 -1.70 3.74
N CYS A 85 -2.92 -2.73 4.31
CA CYS A 85 -1.77 -3.42 3.71
C CYS A 85 -2.13 -4.89 3.47
N SER A 86 -1.76 -5.41 2.31
CA SER A 86 -1.92 -6.81 1.96
C SER A 86 -0.64 -7.33 1.33
N VAL A 87 -0.15 -8.46 1.82
CA VAL A 87 1.08 -9.12 1.34
C VAL A 87 0.75 -10.56 1.00
N ASP A 88 1.32 -11.05 -0.10
CA ASP A 88 1.21 -12.43 -0.56
C ASP A 88 1.50 -13.39 0.59
N ALA A 89 0.64 -14.40 0.76
CA ALA A 89 0.78 -15.37 1.85
C ALA A 89 2.15 -16.07 1.87
N ASN A 90 2.71 -16.36 0.69
CA ASN A 90 4.01 -17.02 0.53
C ASN A 90 5.18 -16.07 0.77
N ALA A 91 4.93 -14.76 0.74
CA ALA A 91 5.92 -13.73 1.00
C ALA A 91 5.77 -13.13 2.41
N ARG A 92 4.95 -13.71 3.30
CA ARG A 92 4.83 -13.26 4.70
C ARG A 92 6.12 -13.50 5.48
N ARG A 93 6.28 -12.80 6.61
CA ARG A 93 7.47 -12.88 7.50
C ARG A 93 8.79 -12.47 6.83
N SER A 94 8.72 -11.80 5.68
CA SER A 94 9.86 -11.26 4.91
C SER A 94 10.16 -9.78 5.22
N GLY A 95 9.35 -9.14 6.08
CA GLY A 95 9.43 -7.69 6.33
C GLY A 95 8.77 -6.82 5.26
N ILE A 96 8.22 -7.38 4.17
CA ILE A 96 7.56 -6.62 3.09
C ILE A 96 6.46 -5.69 3.62
N ALA A 97 5.61 -6.16 4.55
CA ALA A 97 4.53 -5.35 5.10
C ALA A 97 5.05 -4.07 5.78
N TYR A 98 6.17 -4.17 6.50
CA TYR A 98 6.80 -3.03 7.15
C TYR A 98 7.36 -2.06 6.12
N GLN A 99 8.18 -2.56 5.18
CA GLN A 99 8.81 -1.72 4.15
C GLN A 99 7.78 -1.02 3.27
N LEU A 100 6.72 -1.74 2.88
CA LEU A 100 5.65 -1.21 2.06
C LEU A 100 4.80 -0.17 2.81
N THR A 101 4.57 -0.36 4.12
CA THR A 101 3.84 0.62 4.94
C THR A 101 4.66 1.88 5.16
N ASP A 102 5.95 1.77 5.47
CA ASP A 102 6.84 2.93 5.59
C ASP A 102 6.90 3.72 4.28
N HIS A 103 7.11 3.03 3.15
CA HIS A 103 7.11 3.65 1.83
C HIS A 103 5.79 4.37 1.51
N ALA A 104 4.66 3.75 1.84
CA ALA A 104 3.33 4.36 1.67
C ALA A 104 3.16 5.62 2.52
N ILE A 105 3.62 5.61 3.78
CA ILE A 105 3.56 6.77 4.66
C ILE A 105 4.41 7.91 4.10
N GLN A 106 5.61 7.63 3.59
CA GLN A 106 6.46 8.66 2.95
C GLN A 106 5.78 9.27 1.72
N ALA A 107 5.15 8.44 0.88
CA ALA A 107 4.40 8.92 -0.29
C ALA A 107 3.24 9.85 0.10
N LEU A 108 2.48 9.47 1.13
CA LEU A 108 1.37 10.28 1.65
C LEU A 108 1.85 11.57 2.31
N ALA A 109 2.95 11.52 3.06
CA ALA A 109 3.55 12.71 3.69
C ALA A 109 4.04 13.71 2.62
N GLY A 110 4.68 13.22 1.56
CA GLY A 110 5.09 14.03 0.41
C GLY A 110 3.89 14.69 -0.29
N TRP A 111 2.82 13.91 -0.54
CA TRP A 111 1.58 14.45 -1.10
C TRP A 111 0.93 15.51 -0.21
N ALA A 112 0.80 15.25 1.09
CA ALA A 112 0.18 16.19 2.04
C ALA A 112 0.95 17.51 2.12
N HIS A 113 2.28 17.49 1.94
CA HIS A 113 3.08 18.71 1.90
C HIS A 113 2.83 19.55 0.63
N THR A 114 2.50 18.90 -0.49
CA THR A 114 2.29 19.58 -1.79
C THR A 114 0.89 20.15 -1.98
N ASP A 115 -0.08 19.76 -1.14
CA ASP A 115 -1.46 20.25 -1.20
C ASP A 115 -1.91 20.78 0.18
N PRO A 116 -1.65 22.06 0.48
CA PRO A 116 -2.01 22.68 1.76
C PRO A 116 -3.52 22.74 2.03
N GLY A 117 -4.36 22.47 1.02
CA GLY A 117 -5.81 22.39 1.17
C GLY A 117 -6.28 21.07 1.79
N ASN A 118 -5.45 20.02 1.74
CA ASN A 118 -5.80 18.72 2.31
C ASN A 118 -5.65 18.74 3.83
N GLN A 119 -6.77 18.52 4.53
CA GLN A 119 -6.83 18.53 6.00
C GLN A 119 -6.48 17.18 6.63
N VAL A 120 -5.77 16.32 5.91
CA VAL A 120 -5.37 15.02 6.43
C VAL A 120 -4.36 15.22 7.56
N ALA A 121 -4.72 14.79 8.77
CA ALA A 121 -3.89 14.90 9.96
C ALA A 121 -2.90 13.74 10.12
N GLY A 122 -3.09 12.65 9.37
CA GLY A 122 -2.18 11.51 9.39
C GLY A 122 -2.75 10.26 8.73
N VAL A 123 -2.16 9.12 9.08
CA VAL A 123 -2.58 7.79 8.62
C VAL A 123 -3.20 7.03 9.79
N ALA A 124 -4.32 6.35 9.53
CA ALA A 124 -4.95 5.41 10.43
C ALA A 124 -4.89 4.01 9.83
N ALA A 125 -4.55 2.99 10.61
CA ALA A 125 -4.57 1.60 10.18
C ALA A 125 -5.05 0.71 11.31
N ILE A 126 -5.69 -0.40 10.95
CA ILE A 126 -6.00 -1.49 11.87
C ILE A 126 -5.00 -2.59 11.59
N VAL A 127 -4.25 -3.00 12.62
CA VAL A 127 -3.32 -4.12 12.52
C VAL A 127 -3.98 -5.32 13.19
N GLU A 128 -4.38 -6.28 12.37
CA GLU A 128 -4.91 -7.55 12.83
C GLU A 128 -3.79 -8.59 12.75
N SER A 129 -3.38 -9.11 13.90
CA SER A 129 -2.70 -10.39 13.94
C SER A 129 -3.79 -11.44 14.11
N PRO A 130 -3.92 -12.45 13.23
CA PRO A 130 -4.74 -13.60 13.59
C PRO A 130 -4.14 -14.21 14.86
N GLU A 131 -4.84 -14.04 15.98
CA GLU A 131 -4.59 -14.82 17.18
C GLU A 131 -5.03 -16.26 16.88
N HIS A 132 -4.04 -17.16 16.85
CA HIS A 132 -4.13 -18.62 16.97
C HIS A 132 -5.12 -19.39 16.08
#